data_AF-A0A0K0Y6H0-F1
#
_entry.id   AF-A0A0K0Y6H0-F1
#
_cell.length_a   1.000
_cell.length_b   1.000
_cell.length_c   1.000
_cell.angle_alpha   90.00
_cell.angle_beta   90.00
_cell.angle_gamma   90.00
#
_symmetry.space_group_name_H-M   'P 1'
#
loop_
_entity.id
_entity.type
_entity.pdbx_description
1 polymer ?
#
loop_
_entity_poly.entity_id
_entity_poly.type
_entity_poly.pdbx_seq_one_letter_code
_entity_poly.pdbx_strand_id
1 'polypeptide(L)'
;MIRLFLNLALLAFPIGVFAQDVDCPEVTSLRDAPVFDFSQSYPEELLQSVVMAEDRNYYSSFFGTSTITLQVAKQFSVPTQRTVASRAIELCLALKLADEFTQDEILTMWLQSRYFGRRCYGVENASEQLFGVTVENAQMSDFITLAALAKSPVRGHQDRAHLAQYFALAVENGVIAGLLSEDVADALIAQGPSTILDGNCAE
;
A
#
# COMPACT_ATOMS: atom_id res chain seq x y z
N MET A 1 4.34 43.22 20.68
CA MET A 1 4.18 43.61 19.27
C MET A 1 5.48 43.29 18.53
N ILE A 2 5.60 42.09 17.97
CA ILE A 2 6.66 41.75 17.02
C ILE A 2 5.96 41.10 15.83
N ARG A 3 5.86 41.84 14.73
CA ARG A 3 5.37 41.35 13.43
C ARG A 3 6.52 40.60 12.78
N LEU A 4 6.42 39.27 12.73
CA LEU A 4 7.30 38.42 11.93
C LEU A 4 6.81 38.49 10.48
N PHE A 5 7.49 39.26 9.64
CA PHE A 5 7.32 39.18 8.18
C PHE A 5 8.00 37.89 7.71
N LEU A 6 7.25 36.79 7.63
CA LEU A 6 7.69 35.62 6.90
C LEU A 6 7.45 35.90 5.41
N ASN A 7 8.56 36.06 4.69
CA ASN A 7 8.60 36.27 3.25
C ASN A 7 7.88 35.12 2.53
N LEU A 8 6.71 35.41 1.99
CA LEU A 8 5.93 34.55 1.11
C LEU A 8 6.60 34.52 -0.28
N ALA A 9 7.79 33.93 -0.37
CA ALA A 9 8.59 33.84 -1.59
C ALA A 9 8.98 32.39 -1.94
N LEU A 10 8.05 31.45 -1.73
CA LEU A 10 8.19 30.03 -2.14
C LEU A 10 6.93 29.50 -2.85
N LEU A 11 6.11 30.39 -3.45
CA LEU A 11 4.94 30.01 -4.26
C LEU A 11 5.08 30.42 -5.74
N ALA A 12 6.29 30.32 -6.27
CA ALA A 12 6.52 30.50 -7.70
C ALA A 12 7.60 29.54 -8.21
N PHE A 13 7.48 28.25 -7.88
CA PHE A 13 7.96 27.26 -8.85
C PHE A 13 6.93 27.24 -9.98
N PRO A 14 7.32 27.55 -11.23
CA PRO A 14 6.41 27.44 -12.35
C PRO A 14 6.07 25.95 -12.49
N ILE A 15 4.83 25.59 -12.14
CA ILE A 15 4.25 24.26 -12.33
C ILE A 15 4.27 23.87 -13.83
N GLY A 16 4.58 24.81 -14.73
CA GLY A 16 4.60 24.62 -16.18
C GLY A 16 5.89 24.08 -16.82
N VAL A 17 6.91 23.63 -16.08
CA VAL A 17 8.19 23.19 -16.68
C VAL A 17 8.38 21.66 -16.76
N PHE A 18 7.54 20.85 -16.11
CA PHE A 18 7.77 19.39 -16.04
C PHE A 18 6.75 18.51 -16.77
N ALA A 19 5.66 19.04 -17.30
CA ALA A 19 4.57 18.21 -17.80
C ALA A 19 4.63 17.87 -19.30
N GLN A 20 5.38 18.61 -20.12
CA GLN A 20 5.27 18.49 -21.58
C GLN A 20 6.13 17.38 -22.22
N ASP A 21 7.12 16.84 -21.51
CA ASP A 21 8.02 15.80 -22.04
C ASP A 21 7.92 14.45 -21.32
N VAL A 22 6.94 14.28 -20.41
CA VAL A 22 6.73 12.98 -19.73
C VAL A 22 5.83 12.12 -20.61
N ASP A 23 6.46 11.26 -21.42
CA ASP A 23 5.75 10.20 -22.15
C ASP A 23 5.15 9.23 -21.12
N CYS A 24 3.83 9.28 -20.99
CA CYS A 24 3.09 8.58 -19.97
C CYS A 24 2.39 7.37 -20.59
N PRO A 25 2.79 6.13 -20.25
CA PRO A 25 2.21 4.94 -20.84
C PRO A 25 0.70 4.85 -20.62
N GLU A 26 0.00 4.14 -21.50
CA GLU A 26 -1.40 3.77 -21.29
C GLU A 26 -1.51 2.63 -20.26
N VAL A 27 -2.60 2.63 -19.49
CA VAL A 27 -2.84 1.65 -18.42
C VAL A 27 -4.02 0.72 -18.69
N THR A 28 -4.79 0.97 -19.75
CA THR A 28 -5.99 0.21 -20.11
C THR A 28 -5.70 -1.27 -20.36
N SER A 29 -4.51 -1.59 -20.88
CA SER A 29 -4.07 -2.99 -21.09
C SER A 29 -3.91 -3.79 -19.79
N LEU A 30 -3.85 -3.15 -18.61
CA LEU A 30 -3.78 -3.85 -17.33
C LEU A 30 -5.07 -4.59 -17.00
N ARG A 31 -6.21 -4.18 -17.59
CA ARG A 31 -7.51 -4.84 -17.39
C ARG A 31 -7.53 -6.28 -17.92
N ASP A 32 -6.77 -6.53 -18.99
CA ASP A 32 -6.64 -7.84 -19.63
C ASP A 32 -5.34 -8.56 -19.26
N ALA A 33 -4.55 -8.01 -18.34
CA ALA A 33 -3.27 -8.59 -17.96
C ALA A 33 -3.51 -9.92 -17.21
N PRO A 34 -2.86 -11.04 -17.61
CA PRO A 34 -3.10 -12.36 -16.99
C PRO A 34 -2.77 -12.45 -15.49
N VAL A 35 -2.10 -11.44 -14.95
CA VAL A 35 -1.68 -11.39 -13.54
C VAL A 35 -2.78 -10.85 -12.62
N PHE A 36 -3.81 -10.21 -13.18
CA PHE A 36 -4.92 -9.65 -12.40
C PHE A 36 -6.20 -10.41 -12.62
N ASP A 37 -6.84 -10.78 -11.52
CA ASP A 37 -8.19 -11.30 -11.51
C ASP A 37 -9.07 -10.32 -10.73
N PHE A 38 -9.75 -9.42 -11.46
CA PHE A 38 -10.69 -8.46 -10.88
C PHE A 38 -12.04 -9.08 -10.51
N SER A 39 -12.27 -10.37 -10.80
CA SER A 39 -13.45 -11.09 -10.34
C SER A 39 -13.26 -11.65 -8.93
N GLN A 40 -12.02 -11.79 -8.47
CA GLN A 40 -11.68 -12.21 -7.13
C GLN A 40 -12.10 -11.12 -6.12
N SER A 41 -12.79 -11.54 -5.06
CA SER A 41 -13.16 -10.68 -3.93
C SER A 41 -12.32 -11.02 -2.71
N TYR A 42 -12.01 -10.01 -1.90
CA TYR A 42 -11.23 -10.15 -0.68
C TYR A 42 -12.06 -9.79 0.56
N PRO A 43 -11.76 -10.38 1.75
CA PRO A 43 -12.38 -10.01 3.00
C PRO A 43 -12.24 -8.51 3.29
N GLU A 44 -13.28 -7.89 3.84
CA GLU A 44 -13.27 -6.45 4.14
C GLU A 44 -12.16 -6.10 5.13
N GLU A 45 -11.90 -6.98 6.10
CA GLU A 45 -10.86 -6.84 7.12
C GLU A 45 -9.46 -6.76 6.50
N LEU A 46 -9.22 -7.51 5.42
CA LEU A 46 -7.97 -7.43 4.67
C LEU A 46 -7.84 -6.09 3.93
N LEU A 47 -8.89 -5.64 3.26
CA LEU A 47 -8.88 -4.35 2.56
C LEU A 47 -8.63 -3.21 3.56
N GLN A 48 -9.31 -3.24 4.71
CA GLN A 48 -9.12 -2.29 5.79
C GLN A 48 -7.69 -2.35 6.34
N SER A 49 -7.10 -3.54 6.55
CA SER A 49 -5.73 -3.66 7.07
C SER A 49 -4.69 -2.97 6.20
N VAL A 50 -4.85 -3.05 4.87
CA VAL A 50 -4.00 -2.37 3.91
C VAL A 50 -4.19 -0.86 4.01
N VAL A 51 -5.43 -0.37 4.04
CA VAL A 51 -5.74 1.06 4.19
C VAL A 51 -5.16 1.62 5.49
N MET A 52 -5.34 0.92 6.61
CA MET A 52 -4.81 1.28 7.92
C MET A 52 -3.28 1.39 7.93
N ALA A 53 -2.59 0.44 7.29
CA ALA A 53 -1.13 0.43 7.23
C ALA A 53 -0.57 1.42 6.21
N GLU A 54 -1.16 1.51 5.02
CA GLU A 54 -0.56 2.18 3.86
C GLU A 54 -1.07 3.59 3.62
N ASP A 55 -2.37 3.82 3.73
CA ASP A 55 -3.00 5.11 3.45
C ASP A 55 -4.37 5.24 4.12
N ARG A 56 -4.39 5.73 5.37
CA ARG A 56 -5.63 5.85 6.16
C ARG A 56 -6.70 6.75 5.54
N ASN A 57 -6.35 7.56 4.54
CA ASN A 57 -7.26 8.46 3.82
C ASN A 57 -7.63 7.91 2.43
N TYR A 58 -7.36 6.64 2.14
CA TYR A 58 -7.49 6.07 0.80
C TYR A 58 -8.87 6.33 0.17
N TYR A 59 -9.95 6.08 0.92
CA TYR A 59 -11.32 6.27 0.46
C TYR A 59 -11.83 7.71 0.54
N SER A 60 -11.20 8.57 1.33
CA SER A 60 -11.65 9.95 1.57
C SER A 60 -10.86 11.01 0.80
N SER A 61 -9.80 10.61 0.10
CA SER A 61 -8.91 11.49 -0.65
C SER A 61 -8.97 11.21 -2.16
N PHE A 62 -8.40 12.12 -2.95
CA PHE A 62 -8.23 11.87 -4.37
C PHE A 62 -7.22 10.74 -4.58
N PHE A 63 -7.72 9.54 -4.86
CA PHE A 63 -6.95 8.31 -4.81
C PHE A 63 -5.87 8.20 -5.90
N GLY A 64 -5.92 9.00 -6.96
CA GLY A 64 -4.81 9.15 -7.92
C GLY A 64 -3.53 9.72 -7.31
N THR A 65 -3.61 10.30 -6.12
CA THR A 65 -2.46 10.75 -5.31
C THR A 65 -2.25 9.92 -4.04
N SER A 66 -3.04 8.86 -3.86
CA SER A 66 -2.90 7.99 -2.69
C SER A 66 -1.57 7.23 -2.74
N THR A 67 -1.07 6.91 -1.56
CA THR A 67 0.16 6.13 -1.40
C THR A 67 -0.01 4.75 -2.03
N ILE A 68 -1.18 4.13 -1.91
CA ILE A 68 -1.49 2.81 -2.49
C ILE A 68 -1.45 2.89 -4.02
N THR A 69 -2.15 3.84 -4.65
CA THR A 69 -2.15 3.99 -6.11
C THR A 69 -0.76 4.31 -6.67
N LEU A 70 0.02 5.14 -5.98
CA LEU A 70 1.42 5.41 -6.35
C LEU A 70 2.30 4.16 -6.25
N GLN A 71 2.07 3.29 -5.26
CA GLN A 71 2.76 2.00 -5.14
C GLN A 71 2.42 1.06 -6.31
N VAL A 72 1.14 0.99 -6.69
CA VAL A 72 0.66 0.23 -7.86
C VAL A 72 1.30 0.79 -9.13
N ALA A 73 1.21 2.11 -9.38
CA ALA A 73 1.81 2.77 -10.53
C ALA A 73 3.31 2.49 -10.68
N LYS A 74 4.05 2.53 -9.58
CA LYS A 74 5.49 2.24 -9.55
C LYS A 74 5.83 0.82 -9.98
N GLN A 75 4.96 -0.15 -9.71
CA GLN A 75 5.19 -1.54 -10.10
C GLN A 75 5.16 -1.74 -11.62
N PHE A 76 4.34 -0.97 -12.33
CA PHE A 76 4.23 -1.03 -13.80
C PHE A 76 5.10 0.01 -14.51
N SER A 77 5.71 0.92 -13.77
CA SER A 77 6.71 1.82 -14.33
C SER A 77 7.96 1.04 -14.75
N VAL A 78 8.57 1.41 -15.88
CA VAL A 78 9.82 0.82 -16.34
C VAL A 78 10.91 1.06 -15.27
N PRO A 79 11.76 0.07 -14.96
CA PRO A 79 12.86 0.25 -14.01
C PRO A 79 13.86 1.29 -14.52
N THR A 80 13.65 2.55 -14.15
CA THR A 80 14.56 3.66 -14.43
C THR A 80 15.30 4.05 -13.15
N GLN A 81 16.43 4.76 -13.30
CA GLN A 81 17.09 5.36 -12.14
C GLN A 81 16.10 6.27 -11.41
N ARG A 82 16.15 6.33 -10.08
CA ARG A 82 15.25 7.17 -9.26
C ARG A 82 15.52 8.67 -9.47
N THR A 83 15.08 9.19 -10.60
CA THR A 83 15.17 10.58 -11.02
C THR A 83 13.83 11.29 -10.82
N VAL A 84 13.84 12.63 -10.85
CA VAL A 84 12.60 13.44 -10.80
C VAL A 84 11.66 13.06 -11.95
N ALA A 85 12.20 12.81 -13.15
CA ALA A 85 11.41 12.36 -14.30
C ALA A 85 10.70 11.02 -14.03
N SER A 86 11.38 10.06 -13.40
CA SER A 86 10.78 8.76 -13.06
C SER A 86 9.66 8.89 -12.03
N ARG A 87 9.77 9.83 -11.08
CA ARG A 87 8.69 10.15 -10.14
C ARG A 87 7.51 10.86 -10.82
N ALA A 88 7.76 11.65 -11.85
CA ALA A 88 6.70 12.24 -12.66
C ALA A 88 5.95 11.18 -13.48
N ILE A 89 6.65 10.15 -13.99
CA ILE A 89 6.02 8.99 -14.64
C ILE A 89 5.16 8.20 -13.65
N GLU A 90 5.67 7.89 -12.44
CA GLU A 90 4.88 7.22 -11.39
C GLU A 90 3.60 7.99 -11.07
N LEU A 91 3.69 9.32 -10.92
CA LEU A 91 2.51 10.15 -10.67
C LEU A 91 1.55 10.16 -11.87
N CYS A 92 2.07 10.28 -13.10
CA CYS A 92 1.21 10.25 -14.28
C CYS A 92 0.47 8.91 -14.43
N LEU A 93 1.17 7.79 -14.23
CA LEU A 93 0.55 6.46 -14.22
C LEU A 93 -0.49 6.34 -13.10
N ALA A 94 -0.24 6.88 -11.91
CA ALA A 94 -1.21 6.86 -10.80
C ALA A 94 -2.48 7.66 -11.12
N LEU A 95 -2.35 8.79 -11.81
CA LEU A 95 -3.49 9.58 -12.29
C LEU A 95 -4.29 8.84 -13.35
N LYS A 96 -3.63 8.21 -14.33
CA LYS A 96 -4.29 7.38 -15.34
C LYS A 96 -4.98 6.16 -14.74
N LEU A 97 -4.33 5.49 -13.78
CA LEU A 97 -4.94 4.38 -13.04
C LEU A 97 -6.24 4.82 -12.35
N ALA A 98 -6.23 6.00 -11.72
CA ALA A 98 -7.42 6.51 -11.06
C ALA A 98 -8.55 6.94 -12.01
N ASP A 99 -8.23 7.23 -13.27
CA ASP A 99 -9.23 7.52 -14.30
C ASP A 99 -9.85 6.23 -14.88
N GLU A 100 -9.04 5.16 -15.02
CA GLU A 100 -9.45 3.92 -15.70
C GLU A 100 -9.91 2.77 -14.78
N PHE A 101 -9.60 2.85 -13.48
CA PHE A 101 -9.91 1.82 -12.50
C PHE A 101 -10.54 2.41 -11.24
N THR A 102 -11.43 1.64 -10.64
CA THR A 102 -12.01 1.96 -9.34
C THR A 102 -10.98 1.79 -8.22
N GLN A 103 -11.24 2.40 -7.05
CA GLN A 103 -10.41 2.21 -5.86
C GLN A 103 -10.27 0.73 -5.50
N ASP A 104 -11.35 -0.03 -5.55
CA ASP A 104 -11.34 -1.46 -5.21
C ASP A 104 -10.52 -2.28 -6.21
N GLU A 105 -10.57 -1.96 -7.50
CA GLU A 105 -9.74 -2.59 -8.52
C GLU A 105 -8.25 -2.27 -8.30
N ILE A 106 -7.90 -1.02 -7.95
CA ILE A 106 -6.51 -0.65 -7.65
C ILE A 106 -6.01 -1.36 -6.39
N LEU A 107 -6.86 -1.48 -5.37
CA LEU A 107 -6.53 -2.21 -4.15
C LEU A 107 -6.37 -3.71 -4.44
N THR A 108 -7.17 -4.26 -5.35
CA THR A 108 -7.04 -5.63 -5.88
C THR A 108 -5.69 -5.83 -6.58
N MET A 109 -5.30 -4.90 -7.47
CA MET A 109 -3.97 -4.95 -8.09
C MET A 109 -2.88 -4.95 -7.03
N TRP A 110 -2.97 -4.03 -6.05
CA TRP A 110 -2.01 -3.95 -4.95
C TRP A 110 -1.91 -5.30 -4.22
N LEU A 111 -3.03 -5.89 -3.81
CA LEU A 111 -3.06 -7.16 -3.10
C LEU A 111 -2.46 -8.31 -3.91
N GLN A 112 -2.78 -8.40 -5.20
CA GLN A 112 -2.30 -9.49 -6.07
C GLN A 112 -0.82 -9.36 -6.44
N SER A 113 -0.26 -8.16 -6.38
CA SER A 113 1.07 -7.88 -6.93
C SER A 113 2.11 -7.46 -5.88
N ARG A 114 1.69 -7.14 -4.64
CA ARG A 114 2.57 -6.61 -3.61
C ARG A 114 3.60 -7.63 -3.15
N TYR A 115 4.82 -7.14 -2.92
CA TYR A 115 5.89 -7.89 -2.26
C TYR A 115 5.79 -7.82 -0.74
N PHE A 116 5.65 -8.97 -0.09
CA PHE A 116 5.54 -9.10 1.36
C PHE A 116 6.85 -9.56 2.04
N GLY A 117 7.95 -9.68 1.29
CA GLY A 117 9.21 -10.23 1.79
C GLY A 117 9.37 -11.71 1.47
N ARG A 118 10.57 -12.27 1.69
CA ARG A 118 10.86 -13.71 1.52
C ARG A 118 10.37 -14.33 0.20
N ARG A 119 10.43 -13.56 -0.89
CA ARG A 119 9.93 -13.91 -2.24
C ARG A 119 8.40 -14.06 -2.35
N CYS A 120 7.63 -13.66 -1.33
CA CYS A 120 6.18 -13.68 -1.34
C CYS A 120 5.65 -12.49 -2.12
N TYR A 121 4.99 -12.78 -3.25
CA TYR A 121 4.24 -11.81 -4.03
C TYR A 121 2.78 -12.23 -4.08
N GLY A 122 1.89 -11.26 -3.90
CA GLY A 122 0.47 -11.51 -3.82
C GLY A 122 0.04 -11.98 -2.44
N VAL A 123 -1.12 -11.50 -2.01
CA VAL A 123 -1.64 -11.72 -0.66
C VAL A 123 -1.98 -13.19 -0.40
N GLU A 124 -2.49 -13.91 -1.40
CA GLU A 124 -2.83 -15.33 -1.28
C GLU A 124 -1.62 -16.17 -0.92
N ASN A 125 -0.59 -16.10 -1.76
CA ASN A 125 0.68 -16.79 -1.54
C ASN A 125 1.31 -16.35 -0.20
N ALA A 126 1.30 -15.05 0.10
CA ALA A 126 1.84 -14.56 1.36
C ALA A 126 1.10 -15.12 2.58
N SER A 127 -0.24 -15.18 2.55
CA SER A 127 -1.04 -15.71 3.65
C SER A 127 -0.73 -17.19 3.90
N GLU A 128 -0.76 -17.99 2.84
CA GLU A 128 -0.50 -19.43 2.95
C GLU A 128 0.92 -19.73 3.43
N GLN A 129 1.92 -19.06 2.87
CA GLN A 129 3.31 -19.38 3.16
C GLN A 129 3.80 -18.79 4.50
N LEU A 130 3.27 -17.62 4.90
CA LEU A 130 3.71 -16.95 6.12
C LEU A 130 2.89 -17.35 7.34
N PHE A 131 1.64 -17.81 7.19
CA PHE A 131 0.77 -18.17 8.32
C PHE A 131 0.14 -19.56 8.20
N GLY A 132 0.23 -20.23 7.04
CA GLY A 132 -0.35 -21.57 6.85
C GLY A 132 -1.86 -21.57 6.68
N VAL A 133 -2.46 -20.42 6.36
CA VAL A 133 -3.92 -20.26 6.20
C VAL A 133 -4.24 -19.51 4.90
N THR A 134 -5.36 -19.85 4.28
CA THR A 134 -5.88 -19.10 3.12
C THR A 134 -6.39 -17.74 3.58
N VAL A 135 -6.52 -16.79 2.65
CA VAL A 135 -7.00 -15.44 2.97
C VAL A 135 -8.39 -15.46 3.61
N GLU A 136 -9.27 -16.39 3.22
CA GLU A 136 -10.62 -16.51 3.80
C GLU A 136 -10.64 -17.04 5.24
N ASN A 137 -9.57 -17.73 5.65
CA ASN A 137 -9.44 -18.30 6.99
C ASN A 137 -8.47 -17.51 7.89
N ALA A 138 -7.82 -16.49 7.33
CA ALA A 138 -6.90 -15.62 8.06
C ALA A 138 -7.66 -14.69 9.00
N GLN A 139 -7.00 -14.31 10.10
CA GLN A 139 -7.57 -13.42 11.10
C GLN A 139 -7.10 -11.97 10.88
N MET A 140 -7.79 -11.01 11.50
CA MET A 140 -7.43 -9.59 11.42
C MET A 140 -5.95 -9.33 11.80
N SER A 141 -5.40 -10.04 12.78
CA SER A 141 -3.98 -9.94 13.14
C SER A 141 -3.06 -10.40 12.01
N ASP A 142 -3.42 -11.42 11.23
CA ASP A 142 -2.64 -11.89 10.09
C ASP A 142 -2.64 -10.83 8.99
N PHE A 143 -3.82 -10.25 8.69
CA PHE A 143 -3.95 -9.19 7.71
C PHE A 143 -3.16 -7.93 8.06
N ILE A 144 -3.20 -7.49 9.33
CA ILE A 144 -2.41 -6.32 9.77
C ILE A 144 -0.92 -6.66 9.75
N THR A 145 -0.55 -7.90 10.08
CA THR A 145 0.85 -8.37 9.99
C THR A 145 1.34 -8.34 8.55
N LEU A 146 0.55 -8.81 7.58
CA LEU A 146 0.85 -8.72 6.14
C LEU A 146 1.03 -7.27 5.69
N ALA A 147 0.09 -6.40 6.05
CA ALA A 147 0.17 -4.99 5.67
C ALA A 147 1.41 -4.30 6.28
N ALA A 148 1.76 -4.62 7.53
CA ALA A 148 2.99 -4.14 8.16
C ALA A 148 4.27 -4.69 7.46
N LEU A 149 4.26 -5.96 7.05
CA LEU A 149 5.35 -6.56 6.27
C LEU A 149 5.50 -5.91 4.89
N ALA A 150 4.40 -5.55 4.23
CA ALA A 150 4.44 -4.83 2.96
C ALA A 150 5.18 -3.49 3.09
N LYS A 151 5.07 -2.79 4.22
CA LYS A 151 5.86 -1.56 4.47
C LYS A 151 7.35 -1.83 4.71
N SER A 152 7.70 -2.98 5.29
CA SER A 152 9.09 -3.33 5.65
C SER A 152 9.44 -4.78 5.29
N PRO A 153 9.48 -5.14 3.99
CA PRO A 153 9.48 -6.53 3.52
C PRO A 153 10.79 -7.27 3.76
N VAL A 154 11.84 -6.59 4.22
CA VAL A 154 13.12 -7.23 4.59
C VAL A 154 13.30 -7.17 6.10
N ARG A 155 13.29 -5.97 6.67
CA ARG A 155 13.58 -5.78 8.09
C ARG A 155 12.47 -6.31 8.99
N GLY A 156 11.20 -6.27 8.57
CA GLY A 156 10.08 -6.82 9.33
C GLY A 156 10.20 -8.33 9.58
N HIS A 157 10.80 -9.09 8.65
CA HIS A 157 11.08 -10.51 8.84
C HIS A 157 12.28 -10.79 9.76
N GLN A 158 13.19 -9.83 9.92
CA GLN A 158 14.44 -9.99 10.68
C GLN A 158 14.34 -9.49 12.12
N ASP A 159 13.41 -8.56 12.38
CA ASP A 159 13.29 -7.83 13.64
C ASP A 159 11.81 -7.74 14.03
N ARG A 160 11.38 -8.63 14.95
CA ARG A 160 9.99 -8.69 15.41
C ARG A 160 9.56 -7.41 16.12
N ALA A 161 10.47 -6.70 16.79
CA ALA A 161 10.14 -5.43 17.43
C ALA A 161 9.88 -4.35 16.37
N HIS A 162 10.66 -4.35 15.29
CA HIS A 162 10.41 -3.48 14.14
C HIS A 162 9.08 -3.77 13.44
N LEU A 163 8.73 -5.06 13.28
CA LEU A 163 7.41 -5.45 12.76
C LEU A 163 6.28 -4.98 13.68
N ALA A 164 6.42 -5.18 15.00
CA ALA A 164 5.43 -4.77 15.99
C ALA A 164 5.18 -3.25 15.97
N GLN A 165 6.19 -2.43 15.67
CA GLN A 165 6.01 -0.98 15.50
C GLN A 165 5.08 -0.63 14.33
N TYR A 166 5.27 -1.26 13.16
CA TYR A 166 4.41 -1.03 12.02
C TYR A 166 3.01 -1.62 12.19
N PHE A 167 2.91 -2.75 12.88
CA PHE A 167 1.64 -3.35 13.27
C PHE A 167 0.84 -2.39 14.17
N ALA A 168 1.44 -1.88 15.25
CA ALA A 168 0.80 -0.95 16.16
C ALA A 168 0.40 0.36 15.46
N LEU A 169 1.26 0.90 14.60
CA LEU A 169 0.96 2.09 13.80
C LEU A 169 -0.27 1.87 12.90
N ALA A 170 -0.39 0.70 12.26
CA ALA A 170 -1.56 0.37 11.45
C ALA A 170 -2.83 0.32 12.31
N VAL A 171 -2.77 -0.35 13.48
CA VAL A 171 -3.90 -0.40 14.42
C VAL A 171 -4.34 0.99 14.87
N GLU A 172 -3.40 1.86 15.26
CA GLU A 172 -3.67 3.25 15.64
C GLU A 172 -4.32 4.05 14.50
N ASN A 173 -3.81 3.89 13.27
CA ASN A 173 -4.43 4.49 12.09
C ASN A 173 -5.85 3.97 11.83
N GLY A 174 -6.14 2.70 12.16
CA GLY A 174 -7.47 2.13 12.11
C GLY A 174 -8.47 2.83 12.99
N VAL A 175 -8.08 3.13 14.24
CA VAL A 175 -8.92 3.91 15.16
C VAL A 175 -9.13 5.33 14.61
N ILE A 176 -8.06 5.98 14.15
CA ILE A 176 -8.13 7.35 13.60
C ILE A 176 -9.04 7.42 12.36
N ALA A 177 -9.00 6.40 11.51
CA ALA A 177 -9.84 6.30 10.31
C ALA A 177 -11.28 5.86 10.60
N GLY A 178 -11.59 5.48 11.84
CA GLY A 178 -12.90 4.93 12.23
C GLY A 178 -13.15 3.51 11.72
N LEU A 179 -12.10 2.78 11.33
CA LEU A 179 -12.16 1.38 10.89
C LEU A 179 -12.09 0.39 12.04
N LEU A 180 -11.50 0.79 13.17
CA LEU A 180 -11.42 0.00 14.40
C LEU A 180 -12.00 0.79 15.57
N SER A 181 -12.68 0.09 16.46
CA SER A 181 -13.00 0.62 17.79
C SER A 181 -11.79 0.52 18.72
N GLU A 182 -11.75 1.36 19.75
CA GLU A 182 -10.62 1.42 20.70
C GLU A 182 -10.41 0.08 21.44
N ASP A 183 -11.49 -0.63 21.79
CA ASP A 183 -11.42 -1.92 22.45
C ASP A 183 -10.82 -3.03 21.55
N VAL A 184 -11.16 -3.03 20.26
CA VAL A 184 -10.56 -3.95 19.29
C VAL A 184 -9.09 -3.61 19.08
N ALA A 185 -8.75 -2.32 18.99
CA ALA A 185 -7.39 -1.86 18.85
C ALA A 185 -6.51 -2.26 20.06
N ASP A 186 -7.00 -2.08 21.28
CA ASP A 186 -6.30 -2.48 22.50
C ASP A 186 -6.05 -3.99 22.53
N ALA A 187 -7.05 -4.80 22.14
CA ALA A 187 -6.90 -6.25 22.03
C ALA A 187 -5.85 -6.65 20.99
N LEU A 188 -5.84 -6.01 19.81
CA LEU A 188 -4.86 -6.26 18.76
C LEU A 188 -3.45 -5.85 19.18
N ILE A 189 -3.29 -4.69 19.85
CA ILE A 189 -1.98 -4.23 20.36
C ILE A 189 -1.45 -5.19 21.43
N ALA A 190 -2.32 -5.67 22.31
CA ALA A 190 -1.96 -6.66 23.33
C ALA A 190 -1.55 -8.02 22.72
N GLN A 191 -2.22 -8.44 21.64
CA GLN A 191 -1.89 -9.65 20.88
C GLN A 191 -0.58 -9.50 20.10
N GLY A 192 -0.36 -8.35 19.46
CA GLY A 192 0.77 -8.07 18.59
C GLY A 192 0.70 -8.77 17.23
N PRO A 193 1.76 -8.65 16.40
CA PRO A 193 1.80 -9.28 15.09
C PRO A 193 1.82 -10.80 15.20
N SER A 194 1.13 -11.44 14.26
CA SER A 194 1.09 -12.89 14.09
C SER A 194 2.49 -13.46 13.90
N THR A 195 2.68 -14.71 14.34
CA THR A 195 3.96 -15.40 14.16
C THR A 195 4.12 -15.80 12.70
N ILE A 196 5.23 -15.37 12.11
CA ILE A 196 5.61 -15.70 10.75
C ILE A 196 6.24 -17.09 10.74
N LEU A 197 5.75 -17.98 9.89
CA LEU A 197 6.31 -19.31 9.66
C LEU A 197 7.64 -19.22 8.92
N ASP A 198 8.56 -20.15 9.18
CA ASP A 198 9.86 -20.21 8.50
C ASP A 198 9.79 -20.76 7.06
N GLY A 199 8.69 -20.51 6.33
CA GLY A 199 8.53 -20.86 4.92
C GLY A 199 9.13 -19.82 3.95
N ASN A 200 9.80 -20.28 2.89
CA ASN A 200 10.11 -19.39 1.76
C ASN A 200 8.97 -19.46 0.76
N CYS A 201 8.50 -18.29 0.32
CA CYS A 201 7.58 -18.19 -0.81
C CYS A 201 8.35 -18.40 -2.11
N ALA A 202 8.81 -19.62 -2.35
CA ALA A 202 9.34 -20.05 -3.63
C ALA A 202 9.30 -21.57 -3.71
N GLU A 203 8.40 -22.07 -4.56
CA GLU A 203 8.83 -22.67 -5.83
C GLU A 203 8.41 -21.76 -6.99
#